data_AF-A0A1H8A4L2-F1
#
_entry.id   AF-A0A1H8A4L2-F1
#
_cell.length_a   1.000
_cell.length_b   1.000
_cell.length_c   1.000
_cell.angle_alpha   90.00
_cell.angle_beta   90.00
_cell.angle_gamma   90.00
#
_symmetry.space_group_name_H-M   'P 1'
#
loop_
_entity.id
_entity.type
_entity.pdbx_description
1 polymer ?
#
loop_
_entity_poly.entity_id
_entity_poly.type
_entity_poly.pdbx_seq_one_letter_code
_entity_poly.pdbx_strand_id
1 'polypeptide(L)' 'MPREKELYRPNLEFLLELFPNKVFLTVADVEKMGISRKCIMADKTFPKKKCGKFYQIPITGLASWMS' A
#
# COMPACT_ATOMS: atom_id res chain seq x y z
N MET A 1 16.90 17.48 1.46
CA MET A 1 15.91 16.89 2.39
C MET A 1 14.81 16.30 1.54
N PRO A 2 14.48 14.99 1.65
CA PRO A 2 13.43 14.41 0.83
C PRO A 2 12.11 15.06 1.25
N ARG A 3 11.47 15.80 0.34
CA ARG A 3 10.16 16.41 0.57
C ARG A 3 9.17 15.26 0.76
N GLU A 4 8.52 15.17 1.92
CA GLU A 4 7.33 14.34 2.07
C GLU A 4 6.38 14.70 0.91
N LYS A 5 5.90 13.70 0.17
CA LYS A 5 4.92 13.95 -0.90
C LYS A 5 3.69 14.59 -0.25
N GLU A 6 3.14 15.64 -0.88
CA GLU A 6 2.12 16.52 -0.30
C GLU A 6 0.87 15.76 0.17
N LEU A 7 0.57 14.61 -0.46
CA LEU A 7 -0.57 13.75 -0.15
C LEU A 7 -0.23 12.54 0.74
N TYR A 8 1.01 12.40 1.21
CA TYR A 8 1.44 11.23 1.97
C TYR A 8 0.64 11.04 3.27
N ARG A 9 0.56 12.09 4.09
CA ARG A 9 -0.16 12.05 5.37
C ARG A 9 -1.65 11.79 5.22
N PRO A 10 -2.41 12.50 4.35
CA PRO A 10 -3.83 12.21 4.18
C PRO A 10 -4.08 10.80 3.64
N ASN A 11 -3.22 10.31 2.72
CA ASN A 11 -3.31 8.93 2.25
C ASN A 11 -3.02 7.90 3.36
N LEU A 12 -2.05 8.19 4.24
CA LEU A 12 -1.73 7.33 5.37
C LEU A 12 -2.87 7.28 6.39
N GLU A 13 -3.44 8.43 6.75
CA GLU A 13 -4.59 8.52 7.66
C GLU A 13 -5.80 7.76 7.09
N PHE A 14 -6.13 7.97 5.81
CA PHE A 14 -7.18 7.21 5.13
C PHE A 14 -6.96 5.70 5.17
N LEU A 15 -5.73 5.23 4.92
CA LEU A 15 -5.41 3.80 4.98
C LEU A 15 -5.47 3.23 6.40
N LEU A 16 -5.11 4.01 7.42
CA LEU A 16 -5.22 3.61 8.83
C LEU A 16 -6.66 3.56 9.31
N GLU A 17 -7.53 4.45 8.81
CA GLU A 17 -8.98 4.40 9.05
C GLU A 17 -9.62 3.17 8.39
N LEU A 18 -9.23 2.85 7.14
CA LEU A 18 -9.76 1.72 6.40
C LEU A 18 -9.28 0.37 6.95
N PHE A 19 -8.04 0.32 7.46
CA PHE A 19 -7.41 -0.89 8.00
C PHE A 19 -6.81 -0.62 9.40
N PRO A 20 -7.66 -0.49 10.43
CA PRO A 20 -7.19 -0.20 11.78
C PRO A 20 -6.25 -1.30 12.28
N ASN A 21 -5.17 -0.89 12.92
CA ASN A 21 -4.13 -1.76 13.53
C ASN A 21 -3.38 -2.69 12.57
N LYS A 22 -3.50 -2.51 11.25
CA LYS A 22 -2.67 -3.26 10.28
C LYS A 22 -1.45 -2.43 9.90
N VAL A 23 -0.25 -3.01 10.02
CA VAL A 23 0.99 -2.40 9.48
C VAL A 23 1.25 -2.87 8.05
N PHE A 24 0.81 -4.10 7.74
CA PHE A 24 0.95 -4.73 6.45
C PHE A 24 -0.42 -5.18 5.94
N LEU A 25 -0.71 -4.85 4.69
CA LEU A 25 -1.88 -5.30 3.95
C LEU A 25 -1.55 -6.53 3.12
N THR A 26 -2.56 -7.36 2.91
CA THR A 26 -2.49 -8.48 1.97
C THR A 26 -2.97 -8.06 0.59
N VAL A 27 -2.67 -8.85 -0.45
CA VAL A 27 -3.22 -8.62 -1.81
C VAL A 27 -4.74 -8.49 -1.79
N ALA A 28 -5.42 -9.29 -0.98
CA ALA A 28 -6.88 -9.23 -0.84
C ALA A 28 -7.37 -7.93 -0.21
N ASP A 29 -6.63 -7.35 0.74
CA ASP A 29 -6.98 -6.06 1.33
C ASP A 29 -6.89 -4.93 0.30
N VAL A 30 -5.84 -4.91 -0.53
CA VAL A 30 -5.68 -3.91 -1.61
C VAL A 30 -6.68 -4.12 -2.76
N GLU A 31 -7.09 -5.36 -3.04
CA GLU A 31 -8.15 -5.64 -4.00
C GLU A 31 -9.50 -5.06 -3.58
N LYS A 32 -9.80 -4.97 -2.27
CA LYS A 32 -11.00 -4.29 -1.76
C LYS A 32 -11.01 -2.79 -2.05
N MET A 33 -9.84 -2.18 -2.25
CA MET A 33 -9.70 -0.79 -2.68
C MET A 33 -9.79 -0.63 -4.21
N GLY A 34 -10.09 -1.70 -4.95
CA GLY A 34 -10.14 -1.68 -6.42
C GLY A 34 -8.78 -1.86 -7.10
N ILE A 35 -7.71 -2.07 -6.34
CA ILE A 35 -6.38 -2.31 -6.89
C ILE A 35 -6.25 -3.79 -7.26
N SER A 36 -6.43 -4.11 -8.55
CA SER A 36 -6.36 -5.48 -9.04
C SER A 36 -4.97 -6.11 -8.83
N ARG A 37 -4.92 -7.40 -8.48
CA ARG A 37 -3.69 -8.19 -8.42
C ARG A 37 -2.82 -8.09 -9.67
N LYS A 38 -3.41 -7.95 -10.87
CA LYS A 38 -2.63 -7.76 -12.11
C LYS A 38 -1.81 -6.48 -12.07
N CYS A 39 -2.41 -5.38 -11.59
CA CYS A 39 -1.72 -4.10 -11.41
C CYS A 39 -0.58 -4.25 -10.40
N ILE A 40 -0.87 -4.86 -9.24
CA ILE A 40 0.13 -5.12 -8.18
C ILE A 40 1.32 -5.90 -8.72
N MET A 41 1.11 -6.93 -9.54
CA MET A 41 2.20 -7.77 -10.05
C MET A 41 2.96 -7.10 -11.20
N ALA A 42 2.27 -6.41 -12.11
CA ALA A 42 2.87 -5.78 -13.28
C ALA A 42 3.64 -4.50 -12.94
N ASP A 43 3.16 -3.71 -11.97
CA ASP A 43 3.82 -2.48 -11.57
C ASP A 43 5.02 -2.78 -10.65
N LYS A 44 6.22 -2.42 -11.11
CA LYS A 44 7.48 -2.58 -10.38
C LYS A 44 7.67 -1.56 -9.27
N THR A 45 6.97 -0.42 -9.36
CA THR A 45 7.01 0.66 -8.36
C THR A 45 6.03 0.39 -7.21
N PHE A 46 5.10 -0.54 -7.41
CA PHE A 46 4.12 -0.88 -6.39
C PHE A 46 4.82 -1.47 -5.15
N PRO A 47 4.47 -0.99 -3.93
CA PRO A 47 5.16 -1.31 -2.69
C PRO A 47 4.77 -2.70 -2.17
N LYS A 48 5.16 -3.74 -2.90
CA LYS A 48 4.97 -5.15 -2.52
C LYS A 48 6.27 -5.76 -2.01
N LYS A 49 6.18 -6.50 -0.91
CA LYS A 49 7.26 -7.32 -0.39
C LYS A 49 6.83 -8.79 -0.40
N LYS A 50 7.61 -9.64 -1.06
CA LYS A 50 7.36 -11.08 -1.05
C LYS A 50 7.79 -11.65 0.31
N CYS A 51 6.88 -12.33 0.99
CA CYS A 51 7.11 -13.00 2.27
C CYS A 51 6.67 -14.46 2.14
N GLY A 52 7.60 -15.34 1.76
CA GLY A 52 7.31 -16.74 1.46
C GLY A 52 6.37 -16.89 0.26
N LYS A 53 5.19 -17.48 0.50
CA LYS A 53 4.15 -17.74 -0.52
C LYS A 53 3.23 -16.53 -0.77
N PHE A 54 3.29 -15.50 0.06
CA PHE A 54 2.37 -14.37 0.03
C PHE A 54 3.11 -13.05 -0.21
N TYR A 55 2.36 -12.00 -0.55
CA TYR A 55 2.87 -10.64 -0.63
C TYR A 55 2.29 -9.82 0.51
N GLN A 56 3.17 -9.06 1.16
CA GLN A 56 2.83 -8.06 2.14
C GLN A 56 3.03 -6.67 1.53
N ILE A 57 2.07 -5.80 1.74
CA ILE A 57 2.07 -4.42 1.25
C ILE A 57 2.17 -3.52 2.48
N PRO A 58 3.30 -2.86 2.74
CA PRO A 58 3.41 -1.93 3.87
C PRO A 58 2.45 -0.75 3.67
N ILE A 59 1.65 -0.41 4.67
CA ILE A 59 0.70 0.72 4.57
C ILE A 59 1.43 2.03 4.26
N THR A 60 2.58 2.26 4.88
CA THR A 60 3.42 3.44 4.63
C THR A 60 3.95 3.47 3.19
N GLY A 61 4.33 2.33 2.64
CA GLY A 61 4.72 2.21 1.24
C GLY A 61 3.57 2.53 0.31
N LEU A 62 2.38 1.99 0.60
CA LEU A 62 1.16 2.22 -0.18
C LEU A 62 0.75 3.70 -0.18
N ALA A 63 0.74 4.34 0.99
CA ALA A 63 0.48 5.78 1.10
C ALA A 63 1.44 6.61 0.24
N SER A 64 2.73 6.24 0.23
CA SER A 64 3.74 6.92 -0.60
C SER A 64 3.59 6.65 -2.10
N TRP A 65 3.04 5.50 -2.49
CA TRP A 65 2.78 5.17 -3.89
C TRP A 65 1.51 5.87 -4.42
N MET A 66 0.51 6.07 -3.56
CA MET A 66 -0.71 6.82 -3.87
C MET A 66 -0.50 8.35 -3.94
N SER A 67 0.69 8.83 -3.56
CA SER A 67 1.04 10.25 -3.52
C SER A 67 1.92 10.69 -4.67
#